data_AF-A0A8T0KQB0-F1
#
_entry.id   AF-A0A8T0KQB0-F1
#
_cell.length_a   1.000
_cell.length_b   1.000
_cell.length_c   1.000
_cell.angle_alpha   90.00
_cell.angle_beta   90.00
_cell.angle_gamma   90.00
#
_symmetry.space_group_name_H-M   'P 1'
#
loop_
_entity.id
_entity.type
_entity.pdbx_description
1 polymer ?
#
loop_
_entity_poly.entity_id
_entity_poly.type
_entity_poly.pdbx_seq_one_letter_code
_entity_poly.pdbx_strand_id
1 'polypeptide(L)'
;MLEKMVRVHAVLLTKKHYNNDKAQYQCWIGTLKMGSMLHKTTSKTARRHNTNGPVEVCVVAVASGQSAVVESTYHLYQPEQHNWDLLAVSAYCATWDANQPLSWRSKYGWTAFCGPAGPQGQDSCGKCLRVTNTRTGDEQIARIVDQCQNGGLDLDVSVFQRLDSDGNGNAQGHLTVHYEFVDCGD
;
A
#
# COMPACT_ATOMS: atom_id res chain seq x y z
N MET A 1 -1.57 0.33 23.53
CA MET A 1 -2.71 0.63 22.63
C MET A 1 -2.23 1.68 21.62
N LEU A 2 -1.91 1.24 20.40
CA LEU A 2 -1.37 2.11 19.36
C LEU A 2 -2.55 2.71 18.59
N GLU A 3 -2.90 3.97 18.85
CA GLU A 3 -3.89 4.70 18.06
C GLU A 3 -3.35 4.88 16.64
N LYS A 4 -3.88 4.13 15.67
CA LYS A 4 -3.55 4.28 14.26
C LYS A 4 -4.17 5.60 13.77
N MET A 5 -3.29 6.54 13.42
CA MET A 5 -3.64 7.85 12.88
C MET A 5 -4.47 7.73 11.60
N VAL A 6 -5.76 8.06 11.67
CA VAL A 6 -6.53 8.44 10.48
C VAL A 6 -6.08 9.85 10.09
N ARG A 7 -5.28 9.99 9.02
CA ARG A 7 -4.86 11.30 8.50
C ARG A 7 -6.00 11.93 7.71
N VAL A 8 -6.84 12.72 8.37
CA VAL A 8 -7.82 13.58 7.69
C VAL A 8 -7.12 14.90 7.32
N HIS A 9 -6.97 15.17 6.03
CA HIS A 9 -6.47 16.46 5.53
C HIS A 9 -7.67 17.39 5.33
N ALA A 10 -7.83 18.39 6.20
CA ALA A 10 -8.83 19.43 6.03
C ALA A 10 -8.30 20.52 5.08
N VAL A 11 -9.02 20.80 4.00
CA VAL A 11 -8.74 21.93 3.10
C VAL A 11 -9.57 23.12 3.56
N LEU A 12 -8.95 24.07 4.27
CA LEU A 12 -9.59 25.36 4.56
C LEU A 12 -9.24 26.38 3.47
N LEU A 13 -10.25 26.79 2.69
CA LEU A 13 -10.15 27.96 1.82
C LEU A 13 -10.52 29.20 2.63
N THR A 14 -9.53 30.00 3.05
CA THR A 14 -9.81 31.30 3.66
C THR A 14 -9.71 32.40 2.60
N LYS A 15 -10.82 33.11 2.38
CA LYS A 15 -10.85 34.32 1.54
C LYS A 15 -10.24 35.46 2.37
N LYS A 16 -9.03 35.90 2.07
CA LYS A 16 -8.54 37.19 2.59
C LYS A 16 -9.11 38.30 1.71
N HIS A 17 -10.04 39.08 2.24
CA HIS A 17 -10.39 40.37 1.62
C HIS A 17 -9.26 41.34 1.90
N TYR A 18 -8.57 41.77 0.84
CA TYR A 18 -7.77 42.99 0.85
C TYR A 18 -8.14 43.79 -0.39
N ASN A 19 -8.33 45.10 -0.21
CA ASN A 19 -8.96 45.98 -1.19
C ASN A 19 -8.31 45.94 -2.58
N ASN A 20 -9.19 45.94 -3.58
CA ASN A 20 -9.04 46.10 -5.03
C ASN A 20 -8.17 45.07 -5.81
N ASP A 21 -8.90 44.19 -6.48
CA ASP A 21 -8.60 43.43 -7.72
C ASP A 21 -7.59 42.28 -7.75
N LYS A 22 -7.11 41.78 -6.61
CA LYS A 22 -6.37 40.50 -6.58
C LYS A 22 -6.76 39.62 -5.40
N ALA A 23 -7.70 38.69 -5.61
CA ALA A 23 -7.91 37.59 -4.69
C ALA A 23 -6.71 36.63 -4.79
N GLN A 24 -5.90 36.54 -3.74
CA GLN A 24 -4.88 35.50 -3.59
C GLN A 24 -5.47 34.36 -2.77
N TYR A 25 -5.45 33.15 -3.34
CA TYR A 25 -5.83 31.92 -2.65
C TYR A 25 -4.55 31.25 -2.15
N GLN A 26 -4.45 31.02 -0.84
CA GLN A 26 -3.41 30.17 -0.27
C GLN A 26 -4.04 28.84 0.12
N CYS A 27 -3.52 27.74 -0.44
CA CYS A 27 -3.92 26.40 -0.04
C CYS A 27 -3.07 25.98 1.17
N TRP A 28 -3.72 25.77 2.32
CA TRP A 28 -3.07 25.28 3.52
C TRP A 28 -3.26 23.77 3.61
N ILE A 29 -2.16 23.03 3.65
CA ILE A 29 -2.16 21.60 3.96
C ILE A 29 -1.69 21.45 5.40
N GLY A 30 -2.63 21.20 6.30
CA GLY A 30 -2.33 20.86 7.70
C GLY A 30 -2.51 19.36 7.93
N THR A 31 -1.56 18.73 8.62
CA THR A 31 -1.75 17.39 9.17
C THR A 31 -2.39 17.54 10.55
N LEU A 32 -3.62 17.06 10.75
CA LEU A 32 -4.21 16.98 12.09
C LEU A 32 -3.57 15.81 12.84
N LYS A 33 -2.71 16.13 13.81
CA LYS A 33 -2.36 15.21 14.90
C LYS A 33 -3.23 15.62 16.09
N MET A 34 -4.16 14.77 16.52
CA MET A 34 -4.89 15.04 17.76
C MET A 34 -3.86 15.23 18.89
N GLY A 35 -3.79 16.44 19.45
CA GLY A 35 -2.99 16.76 20.64
C GLY A 35 -1.81 17.73 20.49
N SER A 36 -1.37 18.15 19.30
CA SER A 36 -0.40 19.28 19.19
C SER A 36 -0.24 19.80 17.75
N MET A 37 -0.38 21.12 17.57
CA MET A 37 -0.08 21.81 16.30
C MET A 37 1.43 21.81 16.04
N LEU A 38 1.91 20.94 15.15
CA LEU A 38 3.18 21.16 14.45
C LEU A 38 2.88 21.67 13.04
N HIS A 39 3.06 22.98 12.84
CA HIS A 39 3.02 23.60 11.51
C HIS A 39 4.33 23.31 10.78
N LYS A 40 4.27 22.53 9.69
CA LYS A 40 5.37 22.47 8.72
C LYS A 40 4.90 23.12 7.43
N THR A 41 5.39 24.33 7.18
CA THR A 41 5.04 25.16 6.02
C THR A 41 5.87 24.74 4.81
N THR A 42 5.23 24.20 3.78
CA THR A 42 5.78 24.18 2.42
C THR A 42 4.93 25.12 1.55
N SER A 43 5.43 26.34 1.35
CA SER A 43 4.85 27.28 0.39
C SER A 43 5.42 26.97 -1.00
N LYS A 44 4.59 26.58 -1.96
CA LYS A 44 4.93 26.69 -3.38
C LYS A 44 4.27 27.94 -3.93
N THR A 45 5.09 28.92 -4.31
CA THR A 45 4.63 30.15 -4.98
C THR A 45 4.29 29.83 -6.43
N ALA A 46 3.00 29.84 -6.80
CA ALA A 46 2.58 29.87 -8.19
C ALA A 46 2.71 31.31 -8.73
N ARG A 47 3.54 31.53 -9.76
CA ARG A 47 3.61 32.80 -10.50
C ARG A 47 2.58 32.78 -11.63
N ARG A 48 1.65 33.75 -11.65
CA ARG A 48 0.69 33.94 -12.76
C ARG A 48 1.38 34.50 -14.00
N HIS A 49 1.05 33.93 -15.17
CA HIS A 49 0.97 34.67 -16.43
C HIS A 49 -0.48 35.11 -16.70
N ASN A 50 -0.62 36.17 -17.51
CA ASN A 50 -1.71 37.14 -17.51
C ASN A 50 -3.06 36.65 -18.10
N THR A 51 -4.14 37.05 -17.40
CA THR A 51 -5.58 37.23 -17.69
C THR A 51 -6.31 36.46 -18.82
N ASN A 52 -7.41 35.79 -18.39
CA ASN A 52 -8.67 35.43 -19.10
C ASN A 52 -8.95 33.91 -19.32
N GLY A 53 -8.92 33.10 -18.26
CA GLY A 53 -9.34 31.69 -18.29
C GLY A 53 -10.05 31.23 -17.00
N PRO A 54 -10.80 30.12 -17.06
CA PRO A 54 -11.71 29.67 -16.00
C PRO A 54 -10.99 29.35 -14.68
N VAL A 55 -11.76 29.44 -13.60
CA VAL A 55 -11.35 29.27 -12.20
C VAL A 55 -10.47 28.02 -12.03
N GLU A 56 -9.17 28.20 -11.75
CA GLU A 56 -8.26 27.09 -11.42
C GLU A 56 -8.67 26.46 -10.10
N VAL A 57 -9.22 25.25 -10.17
CA VAL A 57 -9.45 24.38 -9.02
C VAL A 57 -8.10 23.74 -8.63
N CYS A 58 -7.61 24.02 -7.42
CA CYS A 58 -6.48 23.28 -6.85
C CYS A 58 -6.92 21.84 -6.54
N VAL A 59 -6.62 20.90 -7.44
CA VAL A 59 -6.76 19.47 -7.14
C VAL A 59 -5.56 19.03 -6.31
N VAL A 60 -5.77 18.70 -5.04
CA VAL A 60 -4.76 18.10 -4.18
C VAL A 60 -4.94 16.58 -4.27
N ALA A 61 -4.00 15.89 -4.95
CA ALA A 61 -3.95 14.44 -4.92
C ALA A 61 -3.45 13.99 -3.53
N VAL A 62 -4.33 13.36 -2.75
CA VAL A 62 -3.98 12.74 -1.47
C VAL A 62 -3.68 11.27 -1.74
N ALA A 63 -2.41 10.87 -1.68
CA ALA A 63 -2.04 9.47 -1.71
C ALA A 63 -2.35 8.85 -0.33
N SER A 64 -3.49 8.18 -0.22
CA SER A 64 -3.73 7.25 0.89
C SER A 64 -2.87 6.02 0.65
N GLY A 65 -1.95 5.71 1.57
CA GLY A 65 -1.27 4.41 1.57
C GLY A 65 -2.32 3.31 1.63
N GLN A 66 -2.26 2.36 0.69
CA GLN A 66 -3.19 1.23 0.64
C GLN A 66 -2.68 0.15 1.60
N SER A 67 -3.34 0.02 2.74
CA SER A 67 -2.92 -0.88 3.83
C SER A 67 -4.12 -1.33 4.65
N ALA A 68 -4.08 -2.54 5.21
CA ALA A 68 -5.09 -3.03 6.13
C ALA A 68 -4.52 -4.06 7.11
N VAL A 69 -5.28 -4.39 8.16
CA VAL A 69 -5.03 -5.56 9.01
C VAL A 69 -6.00 -6.65 8.58
N VAL A 70 -5.48 -7.83 8.27
CA VAL A 70 -6.25 -8.96 7.73
C VAL A 70 -5.75 -10.27 8.33
N GLU A 71 -6.51 -11.33 8.12
CA GLU A 71 -6.00 -12.69 8.27
C GLU A 71 -5.17 -13.08 7.06
N SER A 72 -4.10 -13.83 7.31
CA SER A 72 -3.29 -14.46 6.29
C SER A 72 -3.25 -15.95 6.55
N THR A 73 -3.67 -16.76 5.59
CA THR A 73 -3.40 -18.19 5.58
C THR A 73 -2.06 -18.45 4.87
N TYR A 74 -1.75 -19.72 4.64
CA TYR A 74 -0.64 -20.11 3.78
C TYR A 74 -1.09 -21.09 2.69
N HIS A 75 -0.39 -20.99 1.56
CA HIS A 75 -0.46 -21.89 0.43
C HIS A 75 0.91 -22.54 0.19
N LEU A 76 0.91 -23.74 -0.38
CA LEU A 76 2.13 -24.47 -0.71
C LEU A 76 2.58 -24.15 -2.14
N TYR A 77 2.88 -22.88 -2.44
CA TYR A 77 3.43 -22.51 -3.75
C TYR A 77 4.84 -23.09 -3.95
N GLN A 78 5.67 -23.04 -2.90
CA GLN A 78 7.04 -23.57 -2.87
C GLN A 78 7.88 -23.13 -4.09
N PRO A 79 7.96 -21.80 -4.35
CA PRO A 79 8.47 -21.28 -5.61
C PRO A 79 9.91 -21.71 -5.89
N GLU A 80 10.76 -21.88 -4.88
CA GLU A 80 12.13 -22.37 -5.05
C GLU A 80 12.18 -23.77 -5.69
N GLN A 81 11.22 -24.65 -5.37
CA GLN A 81 11.15 -26.00 -5.94
C GLN A 81 10.67 -25.99 -7.40
N HIS A 82 9.95 -24.93 -7.78
CA HIS A 82 9.41 -24.74 -9.13
C HIS A 82 10.22 -23.72 -9.94
N ASN A 83 11.47 -23.45 -9.56
CA ASN A 83 12.34 -22.48 -10.26
C ASN A 83 11.69 -21.09 -10.43
N TRP A 84 10.86 -20.72 -9.45
CA TRP A 84 10.05 -19.50 -9.42
C TRP A 84 9.14 -19.36 -10.64
N ASP A 85 8.72 -20.46 -11.26
CA ASP A 85 7.85 -20.47 -12.43
C ASP A 85 6.38 -20.33 -12.02
N LEU A 86 5.76 -19.20 -12.39
CA LEU A 86 4.35 -18.92 -12.08
C LEU A 86 3.40 -19.91 -12.79
N LEU A 87 3.78 -20.43 -13.95
CA LEU A 87 2.96 -21.40 -14.69
C LEU A 87 2.94 -22.76 -13.99
N ALA A 88 4.06 -23.16 -13.36
CA ALA A 88 4.18 -24.44 -12.67
C ALA A 88 3.22 -24.57 -11.48
N VAL A 89 2.85 -23.45 -10.86
CA VAL A 89 1.91 -23.41 -9.73
C VAL A 89 0.52 -22.92 -10.15
N SER A 90 0.29 -22.70 -11.45
CA SER A 90 -0.97 -22.15 -11.98
C SER A 90 -1.41 -20.84 -11.32
N ALA A 91 -0.45 -19.98 -10.95
CA ALA A 91 -0.75 -18.71 -10.31
C ALA A 91 -1.56 -17.81 -11.24
N TYR A 92 -2.58 -17.12 -10.73
CA TYR A 92 -3.45 -16.25 -11.53
C TYR A 92 -2.67 -15.22 -12.38
N CYS A 93 -1.60 -14.64 -11.83
CA CYS A 93 -0.81 -13.63 -12.53
C CYS A 93 0.11 -14.20 -13.62
N ALA A 94 0.22 -15.52 -13.78
CA ALA A 94 1.06 -16.15 -14.80
C ALA A 94 0.74 -15.66 -16.22
N THR A 95 -0.52 -15.31 -16.49
CA THR A 95 -0.97 -14.74 -17.78
C THR A 95 -0.15 -13.53 -18.22
N TRP A 96 0.33 -12.71 -17.27
CA TRP A 96 1.03 -11.46 -17.55
C TRP A 96 2.48 -11.47 -17.09
N ASP A 97 2.78 -12.18 -15.99
CA ASP A 97 4.07 -12.07 -15.30
C ASP A 97 4.98 -13.31 -15.45
N ALA A 98 4.53 -14.40 -16.08
CA ALA A 98 5.34 -15.62 -16.20
C ALA A 98 6.67 -15.41 -16.95
N ASN A 99 6.70 -14.47 -17.90
CA ASN A 99 7.88 -14.17 -18.72
C ASN A 99 8.85 -13.16 -18.08
N GLN A 100 8.56 -12.68 -16.86
CA GLN A 100 9.49 -11.83 -16.13
C GLN A 100 10.83 -12.57 -15.87
N PRO A 101 11.97 -11.86 -15.82
CA PRO A 101 13.25 -12.49 -15.58
C PRO A 101 13.27 -13.19 -14.22
N LEU A 102 14.11 -14.22 -14.07
CA LEU A 102 14.23 -14.96 -12.81
C LEU A 102 14.53 -14.03 -11.64
N SER A 103 15.41 -13.03 -11.84
CA SER A 103 15.76 -12.03 -10.83
C SER A 103 14.56 -11.24 -10.29
N TRP A 104 13.52 -11.05 -11.11
CA TRP A 104 12.27 -10.39 -10.70
C TRP A 104 11.35 -11.37 -9.96
N ARG A 105 11.17 -12.58 -10.53
CA ARG A 105 10.28 -13.63 -9.99
C ARG A 105 10.76 -14.12 -8.62
N SER A 106 12.08 -14.19 -8.41
CA SER A 106 12.73 -14.69 -7.20
C SER A 106 13.17 -13.63 -6.21
N LYS A 107 12.84 -12.34 -6.45
CA LYS A 107 13.31 -11.25 -5.59
C LYS A 107 12.70 -11.28 -4.19
N TYR A 108 11.42 -11.65 -4.12
CA TYR A 108 10.62 -11.69 -2.91
C TYR A 108 9.81 -12.98 -2.89
N GLY A 109 9.44 -13.45 -1.70
CA GLY A 109 8.52 -14.58 -1.56
C GLY A 109 7.13 -14.24 -2.12
N TRP A 110 6.32 -15.26 -2.37
CA TRP A 110 5.04 -15.11 -3.07
C TRP A 110 3.83 -15.02 -2.15
N THR A 111 2.76 -14.39 -2.63
CA THR A 111 1.45 -14.38 -1.97
C THR A 111 0.31 -14.23 -2.96
N ALA A 112 -0.86 -14.76 -2.62
CA ALA A 112 -2.14 -14.33 -3.17
C ALA A 112 -2.69 -13.12 -2.41
N PHE A 113 -3.39 -12.24 -3.13
CA PHE A 113 -4.02 -11.05 -2.54
C PHE A 113 -5.50 -10.96 -2.84
N CYS A 114 -6.28 -10.66 -1.80
CA CYS A 114 -7.71 -10.35 -1.88
C CYS A 114 -8.15 -9.50 -0.68
N GLY A 115 -7.22 -8.67 -0.19
CA GLY A 115 -7.43 -7.81 0.97
C GLY A 115 -8.41 -6.66 0.67
N PRO A 116 -8.99 -6.04 1.71
CA PRO A 116 -10.07 -5.07 1.56
C PRO A 116 -9.63 -3.70 1.01
N ALA A 117 -8.32 -3.43 0.95
CA ALA A 117 -7.76 -2.16 0.50
C ALA A 117 -6.59 -2.37 -0.47
N GLY A 118 -6.76 -1.95 -1.71
CA GLY A 118 -5.74 -2.06 -2.76
C GLY A 118 -6.34 -2.47 -4.11
N PRO A 119 -5.54 -2.43 -5.19
CA PRO A 119 -5.92 -3.01 -6.47
C PRO A 119 -6.24 -4.49 -6.31
N GLN A 120 -7.11 -5.02 -7.17
CA GLN A 120 -7.57 -6.41 -7.12
C GLN A 120 -7.33 -7.08 -8.46
N GLY A 121 -7.26 -8.41 -8.46
CA GLY A 121 -7.12 -9.21 -9.67
C GLY A 121 -5.88 -8.81 -10.49
N GLN A 122 -6.06 -8.55 -11.79
CA GLN A 122 -4.95 -8.20 -12.67
C GLN A 122 -4.17 -6.95 -12.20
N ASP A 123 -4.86 -5.95 -11.63
CA ASP A 123 -4.21 -4.69 -11.24
C ASP A 123 -3.28 -4.86 -10.02
N SER A 124 -3.40 -5.96 -9.26
CA SER A 124 -2.48 -6.26 -8.15
C SER A 124 -1.28 -7.11 -8.55
N CYS A 125 -1.33 -7.77 -9.71
CA CYS A 125 -0.27 -8.65 -10.17
C CYS A 125 1.09 -7.95 -10.23
N GLY A 126 2.10 -8.61 -9.66
CA GLY A 126 3.47 -8.13 -9.62
C GLY A 126 3.76 -7.05 -8.60
N LYS A 127 2.76 -6.50 -7.88
CA LYS A 127 2.99 -5.51 -6.81
C LYS A 127 3.54 -6.17 -5.54
N CYS A 128 4.19 -5.38 -4.70
CA CYS A 128 4.80 -5.84 -3.46
C CYS A 128 4.05 -5.34 -2.23
N LEU A 129 3.96 -6.20 -1.23
CA LEU A 129 3.40 -5.93 0.08
C LEU A 129 4.51 -6.07 1.11
N ARG A 130 4.65 -5.05 1.97
CA ARG A 130 5.29 -5.22 3.27
C ARG A 130 4.25 -5.80 4.22
N VAL A 131 4.51 -7.00 4.71
CA VAL A 131 3.61 -7.76 5.59
C VAL A 131 4.25 -7.86 6.97
N THR A 132 3.54 -7.40 7.99
CA THR A 132 3.99 -7.40 9.38
C THR A 132 3.04 -8.25 10.22
N ASN A 133 3.56 -9.27 10.90
CA ASN A 133 2.79 -10.00 11.90
C ASN A 133 2.45 -9.05 13.06
N THR A 134 1.17 -8.81 13.30
CA THR A 134 0.73 -7.84 14.31
C THR A 134 1.01 -8.26 15.75
N ARG A 135 1.29 -9.55 15.97
CA ARG A 135 1.57 -10.13 17.29
C ARG A 135 3.06 -10.11 17.63
N THR A 136 3.93 -10.53 16.71
CA THR A 136 5.40 -10.57 16.94
C THR A 136 6.12 -9.32 16.46
N GLY A 137 5.57 -8.62 15.47
CA GLY A 137 6.28 -7.56 14.75
C GLY A 137 7.23 -8.07 13.65
N ASP A 138 7.30 -9.38 13.39
CA ASP A 138 8.07 -9.92 12.28
C ASP A 138 7.57 -9.35 10.95
N GLU A 139 8.50 -9.09 10.04
CA GLU A 139 8.20 -8.43 8.78
C GLU A 139 8.85 -9.14 7.60
N GLN A 140 8.12 -9.22 6.48
CA GLN A 140 8.59 -9.71 5.20
C GLN A 140 8.04 -8.84 4.08
N ILE A 141 8.76 -8.78 2.95
CA ILE A 141 8.19 -8.29 1.68
C ILE A 141 7.80 -9.49 0.84
N ALA A 142 6.57 -9.49 0.34
CA ALA A 142 6.04 -10.52 -0.56
C ALA A 142 5.51 -9.89 -1.85
N ARG A 143 5.67 -10.59 -2.97
CA ARG A 143 5.10 -10.22 -4.26
C ARG A 143 3.76 -10.91 -4.49
N ILE A 144 2.77 -10.15 -4.94
CA ILE A 144 1.47 -10.67 -5.33
C ILE A 144 1.61 -11.38 -6.67
N VAL A 145 1.42 -12.69 -6.66
CA VAL A 145 1.45 -13.54 -7.87
C VAL A 145 0.12 -14.20 -8.15
N ASP A 146 -0.82 -14.11 -7.20
CA ASP A 146 -2.09 -14.81 -7.28
C ASP A 146 -3.24 -14.00 -6.65
N GLN A 147 -4.46 -14.49 -6.82
CA GLN A 147 -5.66 -13.93 -6.19
C GLN A 147 -6.29 -14.94 -5.23
N CYS A 148 -6.90 -14.45 -4.16
CA CYS A 148 -7.63 -15.29 -3.20
C CYS A 148 -9.08 -14.83 -3.04
N GLN A 149 -9.84 -15.50 -2.15
CA GLN A 149 -11.23 -15.14 -1.83
C GLN A 149 -11.53 -15.12 -0.32
N ASN A 150 -10.51 -15.29 0.53
CA ASN A 150 -10.62 -15.30 2.00
C ASN A 150 -10.58 -13.90 2.63
N GLY A 151 -10.52 -12.83 1.83
CA GLY A 151 -10.57 -11.44 2.31
C GLY A 151 -9.25 -10.89 2.88
N GLY A 152 -8.13 -11.56 2.62
CA GLY A 152 -6.83 -11.19 3.18
C GLY A 152 -5.67 -11.56 2.27
N LEU A 153 -4.73 -12.33 2.81
CA LEU A 153 -3.57 -12.86 2.09
C LEU A 153 -3.58 -14.39 2.13
N ASP A 154 -2.96 -14.99 1.11
CA ASP A 154 -2.53 -16.38 1.17
C ASP A 154 -1.03 -16.42 0.88
N LEU A 155 -0.20 -16.51 1.91
CA LEU A 155 1.25 -16.43 1.76
C LEU A 155 1.82 -17.77 1.31
N ASP A 156 2.89 -17.77 0.51
CA ASP A 156 3.69 -18.99 0.43
C ASP A 156 4.14 -19.42 1.84
N VAL A 157 4.13 -20.73 2.09
CA VAL A 157 4.47 -21.32 3.39
C VAL A 157 5.82 -20.84 3.92
N SER A 158 6.81 -20.59 3.06
CA SER A 158 8.11 -20.09 3.49
C SER A 158 8.04 -18.66 4.04
N VAL A 159 7.17 -17.81 3.47
CA VAL A 159 6.93 -16.44 3.94
C VAL A 159 6.14 -16.47 5.24
N PHE A 160 5.10 -17.30 5.31
CA PHE A 160 4.29 -17.49 6.51
C PHE A 160 5.16 -17.92 7.71
N GLN A 161 6.03 -18.92 7.51
CA GLN A 161 6.93 -19.43 8.56
C GLN A 161 7.93 -18.37 9.04
N ARG A 162 8.45 -17.52 8.14
CA ARG A 162 9.32 -16.39 8.52
C ARG A 162 8.59 -15.33 9.34
N LEU A 163 7.28 -15.19 9.18
CA LEU A 163 6.44 -14.27 9.96
C LEU A 163 5.92 -14.88 11.26
N ASP A 164 5.98 -16.20 11.44
CA ASP A 164 5.43 -16.93 12.59
C ASP A 164 6.52 -17.37 13.57
N SER A 165 7.36 -16.43 14.04
CA SER A 165 8.54 -16.75 14.85
C SER A 165 8.27 -17.43 16.20
N ASP A 166 7.04 -17.38 16.70
CA ASP A 166 6.62 -18.06 17.93
C ASP A 166 5.63 -19.21 17.68
N GLY A 167 5.37 -19.58 16.42
CA GLY A 167 4.60 -20.76 16.03
C GLY A 167 3.09 -20.71 16.25
N ASN A 168 2.55 -19.60 16.77
CA ASN A 168 1.11 -19.49 17.05
C ASN A 168 0.27 -19.48 15.78
N GLY A 169 0.78 -18.88 14.70
CA GLY A 169 0.11 -18.84 13.40
C GLY A 169 -0.15 -20.22 12.83
N ASN A 170 0.86 -21.09 12.88
CA ASN A 170 0.76 -22.48 12.46
C ASN A 170 -0.21 -23.27 13.36
N ALA A 171 -0.19 -23.03 14.68
CA ALA A 171 -1.10 -23.69 15.60
C ALA A 171 -2.58 -23.33 15.36
N GLN A 172 -2.86 -22.09 14.94
CA GLN A 172 -4.22 -21.60 14.67
C GLN A 172 -4.64 -21.64 13.18
N GLY A 173 -3.71 -21.98 12.28
CA GLY A 173 -3.91 -22.07 10.83
C GLY A 173 -3.89 -20.74 10.06
N HIS A 174 -3.62 -19.61 10.70
CA HIS A 174 -3.53 -18.30 10.06
C HIS A 174 -2.70 -17.31 10.91
N LEU A 175 -2.27 -16.19 10.34
CA LEU A 175 -1.70 -15.05 11.04
C LEU A 175 -2.65 -13.85 10.98
N THR A 176 -2.64 -12.98 11.99
CA THR A 176 -3.17 -11.62 11.86
C THR A 176 -2.04 -10.68 11.46
N VAL A 177 -2.10 -10.16 10.24
CA VAL A 177 -1.02 -9.36 9.64
C VAL A 177 -1.51 -7.97 9.25
N HIS A 178 -0.62 -6.99 9.33
CA HIS A 178 -0.78 -5.71 8.67
C HIS A 178 -0.02 -5.73 7.35
N TYR A 179 -0.67 -5.43 6.24
CA TYR A 179 0.03 -5.23 4.96
C TYR A 179 0.02 -3.76 4.56
N GLU A 180 1.04 -3.36 3.80
CA GLU A 180 1.12 -2.08 3.11
C GLU A 180 1.70 -2.30 1.71
N PHE A 181 1.09 -1.71 0.69
CA PHE A 181 1.68 -1.68 -0.65
C PHE A 181 2.97 -0.84 -0.64
N VAL A 182 4.05 -1.44 -1.14
CA VAL A 182 5.38 -0.81 -1.22
C VAL A 182 5.94 -0.91 -2.64
N ASP A 183 6.90 -0.05 -2.94
CA ASP A 183 7.68 -0.17 -4.17
C ASP A 183 8.53 -1.46 -4.11
N CYS A 184 8.47 -2.27 -5.16
CA CYS A 184 9.29 -3.46 -5.29
C CYS A 184 10.77 -3.12 -5.57
N GLY A 185 11.07 -1.92 -6.07
CA GLY A 185 12.42 -1.51 -6.48
C GLY A 185 12.99 -2.33 -7.62
N ASP A 186 12.13 -2.80 -8.53
CA ASP A 186 12.46 -3.65 -9.68
C ASP A 186 13.21 -2.91 -10.80
#